data_AF-A0A5E4US91-F1
#
_entry.id   AF-A0A5E4US91-F1
#
_cell.length_a   1.000
_cell.length_b   1.000
_cell.length_c   1.000
_cell.angle_alpha   90.00
_cell.angle_beta   90.00
_cell.angle_gamma   90.00
#
_symmetry.space_group_name_H-M   'P 1'
#
loop_
_entity.id
_entity.type
_entity.pdbx_description
1 polymer ?
#
loop_
_entity_poly.entity_id
_entity_poly.type
_entity_poly.pdbx_seq_one_letter_code
_entity_poly.pdbx_strand_id
1 'polypeptide(L)'
;MTRRTALALGVVATATALSLSVLAGWQRGGSLPERVAWVAIGLVLVTSAHLLPALLRESSFLIRSIGSVLWGASLITACIGHAVFFVTAQQHAGELRVSAVPAPPVPVSSRSLTTVMSERANATAQLATAHAHYCVGNCATLEARRTTLAARVEALNAEADDIRRQQADDDRTTARRDAVRADPVTSRLAALLGIPVAGIDLLSGSLFAAVLEGVACLLWALALRPSSLPVVTEVATVTGSADTTVPTVAAVANGTPPPDPVVAPVTVSHTDAAVSRKTASPRRSGMRNSRVQRNDRRLSSSTSESTDVHLAQLDRDVAAGIVRPTVADIRRHLGCSQAKAVALRRQLTEPDVTA
;
A
#
# COMPACT_ATOMS: atom_id res chain seq x y z
N MET A 1 -37.00 -9.60 -9.74
CA MET A 1 -36.04 -8.66 -10.35
C MET A 1 -36.00 -8.96 -11.85
N THR A 2 -36.28 -7.99 -12.72
CA THR A 2 -36.17 -8.22 -14.18
C THR A 2 -34.70 -8.24 -14.58
N ARG A 3 -34.30 -9.06 -15.55
CA ARG A 3 -32.90 -9.14 -16.04
C ARG A 3 -32.31 -7.76 -16.37
N ARG A 4 -33.15 -6.84 -16.88
CA ARG A 4 -32.80 -5.45 -17.16
C ARG A 4 -32.43 -4.66 -15.90
N THR A 5 -33.16 -4.82 -14.80
CA THR A 5 -32.83 -4.17 -13.52
C THR A 5 -31.53 -4.69 -12.91
N ALA A 6 -31.26 -6.00 -13.00
CA ALA A 6 -29.99 -6.58 -12.54
C ALA A 6 -28.81 -6.09 -13.38
N LEU A 7 -28.97 -5.97 -14.70
CA LEU A 7 -27.97 -5.38 -15.59
C LEU A 7 -27.67 -3.92 -15.23
N ALA A 8 -28.71 -3.09 -15.08
CA ALA A 8 -28.53 -1.68 -14.73
C ALA A 8 -27.78 -1.50 -13.40
N LEU A 9 -28.15 -2.25 -12.37
CA LEU A 9 -27.47 -2.21 -11.07
C LEU A 9 -26.05 -2.76 -11.14
N GLY A 10 -25.82 -3.82 -11.93
CA GLY A 10 -24.48 -4.36 -12.17
C GLY A 10 -23.56 -3.31 -12.78
N VAL A 11 -24.02 -2.59 -13.82
CA VAL A 11 -23.26 -1.51 -14.46
C VAL A 11 -22.95 -0.36 -13.49
N VAL A 12 -23.90 0.02 -12.63
CA VAL A 12 -23.67 1.07 -11.63
C VAL A 12 -22.63 0.63 -10.59
N ALA A 13 -22.75 -0.62 -10.11
CA ALA A 13 -21.79 -1.19 -9.16
C ALA A 13 -20.39 -1.28 -9.76
N THR A 14 -20.26 -1.74 -11.01
CA THR A 14 -18.95 -1.80 -11.70
C THR A 14 -18.39 -0.41 -11.94
N ALA A 15 -19.19 0.55 -12.40
CA ALA A 15 -18.74 1.92 -12.61
C ALA A 15 -18.21 2.55 -11.31
N THR A 16 -18.86 2.27 -10.18
CA THR A 16 -18.41 2.72 -8.86
C THR A 16 -17.06 2.08 -8.51
N ALA A 17 -16.93 0.77 -8.64
CA ALA A 17 -15.67 0.05 -8.40
C ALA A 17 -14.53 0.52 -9.32
N LEU A 18 -14.80 0.74 -10.61
CA LEU A 18 -13.81 1.27 -11.55
C LEU A 18 -13.38 2.69 -11.16
N SER A 19 -14.30 3.54 -10.70
CA SER A 19 -13.99 4.89 -10.23
C SER A 19 -13.05 4.85 -9.01
N LEU A 20 -13.32 3.97 -8.04
CA LEU A 20 -12.45 3.76 -6.88
C LEU A 20 -11.07 3.24 -7.29
N SER A 21 -11.01 2.28 -8.21
CA SER A 21 -9.77 1.71 -8.73
C SER A 21 -8.93 2.74 -9.50
N VAL A 22 -9.57 3.61 -10.30
CA VAL A 22 -8.90 4.73 -10.98
C VAL A 22 -8.30 5.71 -9.98
N LEU A 23 -9.06 6.12 -8.97
CA LEU A 23 -8.57 7.04 -7.93
C LEU A 23 -7.41 6.41 -7.14
N ALA A 24 -7.52 5.14 -6.77
CA ALA A 24 -6.47 4.40 -6.06
C ALA A 24 -5.20 4.26 -6.92
N GLY A 25 -5.34 3.90 -8.20
CA GLY A 25 -4.23 3.73 -9.13
C GLY A 25 -3.52 5.07 -9.41
N TRP A 26 -4.28 6.16 -9.50
CA TRP A 26 -3.74 7.49 -9.72
C TRP A 26 -2.87 7.98 -8.55
N GLN A 27 -3.22 7.60 -7.32
CA GLN A 27 -2.45 7.99 -6.13
C GLN A 27 -1.16 7.19 -5.94
N ARG A 28 -1.04 5.97 -6.50
CA ARG A 28 0.16 5.11 -6.33
C ARG A 28 1.35 5.49 -7.19
N GLY A 29 1.14 6.09 -8.36
CA GLY A 29 2.23 6.42 -9.28
C GLY A 29 2.93 7.74 -8.94
N GLY A 30 4.27 7.71 -8.88
CA GLY A 30 5.08 8.92 -8.67
C GLY A 30 5.20 9.74 -9.96
N SER A 31 5.23 9.07 -11.11
CA SER A 31 5.25 9.67 -12.45
C SER A 31 3.93 9.44 -13.22
N LEU A 32 3.62 10.29 -14.21
CA LEU A 32 2.44 10.11 -15.07
C LEU A 32 2.34 8.72 -15.72
N PRO A 33 3.40 8.14 -16.31
CA PRO A 33 3.30 6.80 -16.89
C PRO A 33 3.03 5.71 -15.83
N GLU A 34 3.62 5.82 -14.64
CA GLU A 34 3.32 4.89 -13.53
C GLU A 34 1.86 4.97 -13.10
N ARG A 35 1.29 6.18 -13.01
CA ARG A 35 -0.13 6.36 -12.64
C ARG A 35 -1.06 5.70 -13.66
N VAL A 36 -0.80 5.93 -14.95
CA VAL A 36 -1.59 5.33 -16.03
C VAL A 36 -1.48 3.80 -15.99
N ALA A 37 -0.29 3.26 -15.75
CA ALA A 37 -0.09 1.82 -15.60
C ALA A 37 -0.88 1.24 -14.42
N TRP A 38 -0.84 1.89 -13.25
CA TRP A 38 -1.61 1.46 -12.09
C TRP A 38 -3.12 1.52 -12.31
N VAL A 39 -3.62 2.57 -12.98
CA VAL A 39 -5.03 2.68 -13.37
C VAL A 39 -5.44 1.56 -14.33
N ALA A 40 -4.62 1.27 -15.35
CA ALA A 40 -4.90 0.21 -16.31
C ALA A 40 -4.96 -1.18 -15.65
N ILE A 41 -4.00 -1.49 -14.76
CA ILE A 41 -3.98 -2.73 -13.98
C ILE A 41 -5.25 -2.84 -13.13
N GLY A 42 -5.62 -1.76 -12.43
CA GLY A 42 -6.82 -1.70 -11.62
C GLY A 42 -8.11 -1.96 -12.42
N LEU A 43 -8.22 -1.38 -13.61
CA LEU A 43 -9.38 -1.56 -14.49
C LEU A 43 -9.52 -3.02 -14.94
N VAL A 44 -8.41 -3.65 -15.32
CA VAL A 44 -8.38 -5.07 -15.73
C VAL A 44 -8.76 -5.97 -14.57
N LEU A 45 -8.26 -5.71 -13.36
CA LEU A 45 -8.56 -6.53 -12.18
C LEU A 45 -10.05 -6.44 -11.80
N VAL A 46 -10.63 -5.25 -11.78
CA VAL A 46 -12.06 -5.06 -11.43
C VAL A 46 -12.98 -5.68 -12.47
N THR A 47 -12.72 -5.43 -13.76
CA THR A 47 -13.53 -6.03 -14.84
C THR A 47 -13.43 -7.55 -14.84
N SER A 48 -12.22 -8.10 -14.63
CA SER A 48 -12.01 -9.54 -14.48
C SER A 48 -12.78 -10.10 -13.28
N ALA A 49 -12.73 -9.44 -12.12
CA ALA A 49 -13.42 -9.88 -10.90
C ALA A 49 -14.95 -9.94 -11.08
N HIS A 50 -15.53 -9.01 -11.84
CA HIS A 50 -16.98 -8.94 -12.06
C HIS A 50 -17.48 -9.89 -13.15
N LEU A 51 -16.72 -10.07 -14.24
CA LEU A 51 -17.16 -10.84 -15.41
C LEU A 51 -16.73 -12.31 -15.40
N LEU A 52 -15.57 -12.68 -14.84
CA LEU A 52 -15.10 -14.08 -14.84
C LEU A 52 -16.11 -15.08 -14.24
N PRO A 53 -16.76 -14.80 -13.09
CA PRO A 53 -17.68 -15.75 -12.44
C PRO A 53 -18.86 -16.13 -13.33
N ALA A 54 -19.33 -15.18 -14.14
CA ALA A 54 -20.46 -15.40 -15.01
C ALA A 54 -20.05 -16.10 -16.31
N LEU A 55 -18.88 -15.78 -16.87
CA LEU A 55 -18.40 -16.34 -18.13
C LEU A 55 -17.93 -17.79 -18.01
N LEU A 56 -17.36 -18.19 -16.87
CA LEU A 56 -16.77 -19.51 -16.68
C LEU A 56 -17.74 -20.56 -16.12
N ARG A 57 -19.02 -20.20 -15.93
CA ARG A 57 -20.01 -21.01 -15.22
C ARG A 57 -20.34 -22.34 -15.93
N GLU A 58 -20.32 -22.35 -17.26
CA GLU A 58 -20.64 -23.51 -18.11
C GLU A 58 -19.40 -24.25 -18.64
N SER A 59 -18.21 -23.93 -18.12
CA SER A 59 -16.93 -24.50 -18.58
C SER A 59 -16.54 -25.79 -17.86
N SER A 60 -15.57 -26.53 -18.41
CA SER A 60 -15.06 -27.76 -17.79
C SER A 60 -14.46 -27.51 -16.40
N PHE A 61 -14.45 -28.54 -15.54
CA PHE A 61 -14.04 -28.41 -14.15
C PHE A 61 -12.62 -27.82 -13.97
N LEU A 62 -11.67 -28.18 -14.84
CA LEU A 62 -10.30 -27.65 -14.82
C LEU A 62 -10.26 -26.15 -15.15
N ILE A 63 -10.97 -25.73 -16.20
CA ILE A 63 -11.06 -24.32 -16.60
C ILE A 63 -11.75 -23.51 -15.50
N ARG A 64 -12.80 -24.07 -14.88
CA ARG A 64 -13.50 -23.46 -13.75
C ARG A 64 -12.60 -23.30 -12.52
N SER A 65 -11.74 -24.28 -12.23
CA SER A 65 -10.80 -24.21 -11.10
C SER A 65 -9.77 -23.10 -11.32
N ILE A 66 -9.09 -23.09 -12.47
CA ILE A 66 -8.09 -22.06 -12.82
C ILE A 66 -8.73 -20.67 -12.80
N GLY A 67 -9.92 -20.56 -13.40
CA GLY A 67 -10.68 -19.31 -13.40
C GLY A 67 -11.12 -18.86 -12.02
N SER A 68 -11.50 -19.77 -11.13
CA SER A 68 -11.86 -19.45 -9.74
C SER A 68 -10.66 -18.94 -8.95
N VAL A 69 -9.46 -19.49 -9.18
CA VAL A 69 -8.21 -19.00 -8.55
C VAL A 69 -7.88 -17.60 -9.05
N LEU A 70 -7.91 -17.38 -10.37
CA LEU A 70 -7.64 -16.07 -10.97
C LEU A 70 -8.68 -15.02 -10.52
N TRP A 71 -9.96 -15.42 -10.47
CA TRP A 71 -11.04 -14.60 -9.92
C TRP A 71 -10.76 -14.23 -8.46
N GLY A 72 -10.44 -15.19 -7.60
CA GLY A 72 -10.11 -14.93 -6.19
C GLY A 72 -8.93 -13.97 -6.03
N ALA A 73 -7.86 -14.15 -6.80
CA ALA A 73 -6.71 -13.25 -6.79
C ALA A 73 -7.08 -11.82 -7.25
N SER A 74 -7.89 -11.70 -8.31
CA SER A 74 -8.37 -10.40 -8.79
C SER A 74 -9.27 -9.69 -7.78
N LEU A 75 -10.15 -10.44 -7.13
CA LEU A 75 -11.05 -9.96 -6.08
C LEU A 75 -10.27 -9.47 -4.86
N ILE A 76 -9.31 -10.25 -4.37
CA ILE A 76 -8.46 -9.88 -3.24
C ILE A 76 -7.69 -8.60 -3.57
N THR A 77 -7.08 -8.53 -4.75
CA THR A 77 -6.29 -7.36 -5.15
C THR A 77 -7.14 -6.10 -5.31
N ALA A 78 -8.34 -6.22 -5.90
CA ALA A 78 -9.30 -5.12 -6.00
C ALA A 78 -9.77 -4.65 -4.60
N CYS A 79 -10.09 -5.60 -3.71
CA CYS A 79 -10.47 -5.29 -2.33
C CYS A 79 -9.37 -4.54 -1.59
N ILE A 80 -8.10 -4.97 -1.72
CA ILE A 80 -6.96 -4.27 -1.13
C ILE A 80 -6.83 -2.86 -1.72
N GLY A 81 -6.99 -2.71 -3.04
CA GLY A 81 -6.96 -1.40 -3.70
C GLY A 81 -8.02 -0.43 -3.17
N HIS A 82 -9.26 -0.89 -3.05
CA HIS A 82 -10.37 -0.10 -2.53
C HIS A 82 -10.24 0.19 -1.03
N ALA A 83 -9.81 -0.79 -0.24
CA ALA A 83 -9.54 -0.61 1.19
C ALA A 83 -8.50 0.48 1.43
N VAL A 84 -7.39 0.46 0.67
CA VAL A 84 -6.37 1.51 0.73
C VAL A 84 -6.96 2.88 0.40
N PHE A 85 -7.78 3.00 -0.65
CA PHE A 85 -8.47 4.24 -0.98
C PHE A 85 -9.36 4.74 0.17
N PHE A 86 -10.17 3.86 0.76
CA PHE A 86 -11.02 4.22 1.90
C PHE A 86 -10.20 4.72 3.10
N VAL A 87 -9.12 4.02 3.45
CA VAL A 87 -8.24 4.42 4.56
C VAL A 87 -7.60 5.78 4.27
N THR A 88 -7.07 5.99 3.06
CA THR A 88 -6.47 7.27 2.67
C THR A 88 -7.51 8.40 2.66
N ALA A 89 -8.74 8.14 2.21
CA ALA A 89 -9.82 9.12 2.26
C ALA A 89 -10.21 9.49 3.70
N GLN A 90 -10.24 8.52 4.62
CA GLN A 90 -10.48 8.78 6.05
C GLN A 90 -9.35 9.59 6.68
N GLN A 91 -8.09 9.27 6.35
CA GLN A 91 -6.93 10.03 6.81
C GLN A 91 -6.99 11.49 6.34
N HIS A 92 -7.32 11.71 5.06
CA HIS A 92 -7.46 13.05 4.52
C HIS A 92 -8.59 13.85 5.20
N ALA A 93 -9.73 13.20 5.46
CA ALA A 93 -10.80 13.81 6.24
C ALA A 93 -10.35 14.14 7.67
N GLY A 94 -9.55 13.28 8.30
CA GLY A 94 -8.92 13.54 9.60
C GLY A 94 -7.97 14.72 9.58
N GLU A 95 -7.15 14.87 8.54
CA GLU A 95 -6.26 16.03 8.37
C GLU A 95 -7.02 17.36 8.23
N LEU A 96 -8.16 17.35 7.52
CA LEU A 96 -9.03 18.53 7.41
C LEU A 96 -9.63 18.92 8.76
N ARG A 97 -10.03 17.93 9.59
CA ARG A 97 -10.50 18.19 10.96
C ARG A 97 -9.40 18.76 11.85
N VAL A 98 -8.17 18.25 11.73
CA VAL A 98 -7.00 18.78 12.46
C VAL A 98 -6.68 20.21 12.04
N SER A 99 -6.81 20.54 10.74
CA SER A 99 -6.53 21.88 10.23
C SER A 99 -7.49 22.95 10.78
N ALA A 100 -8.67 22.54 11.26
CA ALA A 100 -9.61 23.42 11.96
C ALA A 100 -9.22 23.69 13.44
N VAL A 101 -8.29 22.91 14.00
CA VAL A 101 -7.77 23.12 15.36
C VAL A 101 -6.60 24.12 15.30
N PRO A 102 -6.61 25.19 16.13
CA PRO A 102 -5.51 26.16 16.17
C PRO A 102 -4.14 25.46 16.33
N ALA A 103 -3.12 25.94 15.62
CA ALA A 103 -1.75 25.44 15.72
C ALA A 103 -1.19 25.62 17.15
N PRO A 104 -0.28 24.74 17.61
CA PRO A 104 0.28 24.90 18.95
C PRO A 104 1.13 26.18 18.96
N PRO A 105 1.19 26.88 20.10
CA PRO A 105 2.14 27.98 20.26
C PRO A 105 3.53 27.46 19.89
N VAL A 106 4.30 28.25 19.13
CA VAL A 106 5.70 27.93 18.87
C VAL A 106 6.42 27.85 20.22
N PRO A 107 7.20 26.80 20.51
CA PRO A 107 7.90 26.69 21.77
C PRO A 107 8.81 27.91 21.93
N VAL A 108 8.48 28.73 22.93
CA VAL A 108 9.21 29.96 23.29
C VAL A 108 10.55 29.67 23.98
N SER A 109 10.77 28.42 24.39
CA SER A 109 12.04 28.02 25.01
C SER A 109 13.07 27.65 23.96
N SER A 110 14.05 28.53 23.73
CA SER A 110 15.21 28.25 22.89
C SER A 110 16.19 27.24 23.52
N ARG A 111 15.96 26.81 24.77
CA ARG A 111 16.88 25.97 25.55
C ARG A 111 16.25 24.64 25.92
N SER A 112 17.03 23.57 25.78
CA SER A 112 16.59 22.21 26.07
C SER A 112 16.64 21.90 27.57
N LEU A 113 15.68 21.11 28.04
CA LEU A 113 15.64 20.61 29.42
C LEU A 113 16.95 19.88 29.79
N THR A 114 17.56 19.19 28.83
CA THR A 114 18.82 18.47 29.03
C THR A 114 19.98 19.40 29.36
N THR A 115 20.06 20.56 28.72
CA THR A 115 21.06 21.59 29.04
C THR A 115 20.83 22.21 30.42
N VAL A 116 19.58 22.52 30.76
CA VAL A 116 19.25 23.08 32.10
C VAL A 116 19.58 22.07 33.20
N MET A 117 19.29 20.79 32.99
CA MET A 117 19.62 19.73 33.95
C MET A 117 21.13 19.49 34.08
N SER A 118 21.91 19.58 33.00
CA SER A 118 23.37 19.45 33.09
C SER A 118 24.00 20.62 33.86
N GLU A 119 23.51 21.84 33.64
CA GLU A 119 23.97 23.01 34.38
C GLU A 119 23.57 22.97 35.85
N ARG A 120 22.35 22.48 36.13
CA ARG A 120 21.89 22.26 37.50
C ARG A 120 22.83 21.29 38.21
N ALA A 121 23.14 20.15 37.58
CA ALA A 121 24.03 19.14 38.13
C ALA A 121 25.42 19.73 38.47
N ASN A 122 25.98 20.53 37.56
CA ASN A 122 27.26 21.21 37.79
C ASN A 122 27.19 22.23 38.95
N ALA A 123 26.13 23.04 39.01
CA ALA A 123 25.92 23.99 40.10
C ALA A 123 25.77 23.30 41.47
N THR A 124 25.02 22.19 41.54
CA THR A 124 24.92 21.37 42.75
C THR A 124 26.25 20.74 43.15
N ALA A 125 27.04 20.26 42.19
CA ALA A 125 28.36 19.70 42.48
C ALA A 125 29.29 20.77 43.10
N GLN A 126 29.33 21.97 42.50
CA GLN A 126 30.09 23.10 43.03
C GLN A 126 29.62 23.54 44.42
N LEU A 127 28.30 23.53 44.67
CA LEU A 127 27.73 23.82 45.97
C LEU A 127 28.18 22.77 47.01
N ALA A 128 28.12 21.48 46.67
CA ALA A 128 28.58 20.40 47.54
C ALA A 128 30.07 20.53 47.88
N THR A 129 30.92 20.84 46.90
CA THR A 129 32.35 21.12 47.14
C THR A 129 32.54 22.33 48.07
N ALA A 130 31.77 23.41 47.88
CA ALA A 130 31.83 24.58 48.75
C ALA A 130 31.36 24.28 50.19
N HIS A 131 30.43 23.33 50.38
CA HIS A 131 30.02 22.86 51.71
C HIS A 131 31.07 21.99 52.39
N ALA A 132 31.84 21.20 51.64
CA ALA A 132 32.88 20.32 52.18
C ALA A 132 34.09 21.09 52.74
N HIS A 133 34.36 22.30 52.27
CA HIS A 133 35.48 23.11 52.77
C HIS A 133 35.19 23.70 54.16
N TYR A 134 36.06 23.38 55.12
CA TYR A 134 36.10 24.02 56.44
C TYR A 134 36.85 25.36 56.37
N CYS A 135 36.38 26.36 57.11
CA CYS A 135 36.97 27.70 57.13
C CYS A 135 37.33 28.11 58.57
N VAL A 136 38.55 28.59 58.77
CA VAL A 136 39.08 29.08 60.05
C VAL A 136 39.41 30.57 59.87
N GLY A 137 38.54 31.46 60.35
CA GLY A 137 38.71 32.91 60.22
C GLY A 137 37.49 33.62 59.63
N ASN A 138 37.70 34.69 58.85
CA ASN A 138 36.62 35.43 58.20
C ASN A 138 36.08 34.67 56.97
N CYS A 139 34.92 34.02 57.13
CA CYS A 139 34.32 33.13 56.12
C CYS A 139 33.29 33.81 55.20
N ALA A 140 33.16 35.14 55.26
CA ALA A 140 32.15 35.88 54.51
C ALA A 140 32.18 35.58 52.99
N THR A 141 33.37 35.38 52.42
CA THR A 141 33.54 35.07 50.98
C THR A 141 33.07 33.65 50.63
N LEU A 142 33.30 32.68 51.50
CA LEU A 142 32.83 31.29 51.32
C LEU A 142 31.31 31.20 51.48
N GLU A 143 30.77 31.92 52.45
CA GLU A 143 29.32 32.01 52.69
C GLU A 143 28.60 32.73 51.53
N ALA A 144 29.17 33.82 51.00
CA ALA A 144 28.69 34.47 49.79
C ALA A 144 28.70 33.53 48.57
N ARG A 145 29.73 32.68 48.43
CA ARG A 145 29.79 31.68 47.35
C ARG A 145 28.73 30.59 47.50
N ARG A 146 28.50 30.09 48.71
CA ARG A 146 27.44 29.10 49.00
C ARG A 146 26.06 29.65 48.67
N THR A 147 25.74 30.86 49.13
CA THR A 147 24.46 31.52 48.85
C THR A 147 24.27 31.78 47.36
N THR A 148 25.31 32.22 46.65
CA THR A 148 25.25 32.41 45.19
C THR A 148 25.00 31.10 44.44
N LEU A 149 25.69 30.02 44.81
CA LEU A 149 25.49 28.70 44.18
C LEU A 149 24.12 28.10 44.52
N ALA A 150 23.63 28.27 45.75
CA ALA A 150 22.28 27.86 46.13
C ALA A 150 21.21 28.61 45.33
N ALA A 151 21.36 29.94 45.17
CA ALA A 151 20.48 30.75 44.34
C ALA A 151 20.51 30.30 42.87
N ARG A 152 21.69 29.93 42.35
CA ARG A 152 21.82 29.40 40.97
C ARG A 152 21.11 28.07 40.79
N VAL A 153 21.21 27.16 41.76
CA VAL A 153 20.49 25.88 41.73
C VAL A 153 18.98 26.12 41.72
N GLU A 154 18.48 27.06 42.53
CA GLU A 154 17.06 27.38 42.60
C GLU A 154 16.54 28.02 41.31
N ALA A 155 17.31 28.93 40.70
CA ALA A 155 16.99 29.50 39.41
C ALA A 155 16.88 28.43 38.30
N LEU A 156 17.79 27.46 38.28
CA LEU A 156 17.76 26.35 37.32
C LEU A 156 16.62 25.35 37.58
N ASN A 157 16.18 25.20 38.85
CA ASN A 157 14.97 24.43 39.17
C ASN A 157 13.73 25.11 38.61
N ALA A 158 13.60 26.43 38.81
CA ALA A 158 12.47 27.20 38.30
C ALA A 158 12.40 27.13 36.76
N GLU A 159 13.53 27.33 36.07
CA GLU A 159 13.61 27.19 34.60
C GLU A 159 13.20 25.79 34.13
N ALA A 160 13.63 24.74 34.84
CA ALA A 160 13.27 23.36 34.51
C ALA A 160 11.78 23.07 34.69
N ASP A 161 11.17 23.60 35.74
CA ASP A 161 9.74 23.44 35.99
C ASP A 161 8.90 24.20 34.98
N ASP A 162 9.34 25.38 34.54
CA ASP A 162 8.69 26.12 33.45
C ASP A 162 8.78 25.35 32.12
N ILE A 163 9.94 24.78 31.79
CA ILE A 163 10.09 23.91 30.61
C ILE A 163 9.16 22.68 30.69
N ARG A 164 9.02 22.06 31.87
CA ARG A 164 8.12 20.92 32.06
C ARG A 164 6.64 21.32 31.93
N ARG A 165 6.24 22.48 32.43
CA ARG A 165 4.88 23.00 32.24
C ARG A 165 4.59 23.22 30.76
N GLN A 166 5.52 23.84 30.04
CA GLN A 166 5.44 24.03 28.59
C GLN A 166 5.31 22.68 27.85
N GLN A 167 6.15 21.71 28.16
CA GLN A 167 6.09 20.35 27.59
C GLN A 167 4.73 19.69 27.87
N ALA A 168 4.21 19.79 29.10
CA ALA A 168 2.91 19.22 29.44
C ALA A 168 1.75 19.90 28.69
N ASP A 169 1.83 21.20 28.44
CA ASP A 169 0.84 21.91 27.62
C ASP A 169 0.95 21.54 26.15
N ASP A 170 2.17 21.43 25.61
CA ASP A 170 2.43 20.97 24.25
C ASP A 170 1.91 19.53 24.05
N ASP A 171 2.16 18.63 25.00
CA ASP A 171 1.65 17.26 25.03
C ASP A 171 0.12 17.22 25.05
N ARG A 172 -0.53 18.08 25.85
CA ARG A 172 -2.00 18.20 25.88
C ARG A 172 -2.55 18.68 24.54
N THR A 173 -1.91 19.65 23.88
CA THR A 173 -2.38 20.12 22.57
C THR A 173 -2.18 19.06 21.50
N THR A 174 -1.07 18.32 21.56
CA THR A 174 -0.77 17.21 20.65
C THR A 174 -1.80 16.10 20.81
N ALA A 175 -2.08 15.69 22.05
CA ALA A 175 -3.10 14.69 22.37
C ALA A 175 -4.51 15.11 21.88
N ARG A 176 -4.88 16.39 22.03
CA ARG A 176 -6.16 16.92 21.49
C ARG A 176 -6.23 16.85 19.98
N ARG A 177 -5.13 17.17 19.26
CA ARG A 177 -5.10 17.05 17.79
C ARG A 177 -5.17 15.61 17.34
N ASP A 178 -4.48 14.71 18.01
CA ASP A 178 -4.52 13.28 17.68
C ASP A 178 -5.91 12.69 17.91
N ALA A 179 -6.61 13.12 18.97
CA ALA A 179 -8.00 12.74 19.21
C ALA A 179 -8.97 13.24 18.13
N VAL A 180 -8.76 14.44 17.57
CA VAL A 180 -9.58 14.98 16.47
C VAL A 180 -9.25 14.31 15.12
N ARG A 181 -8.01 13.85 14.95
CA ARG A 181 -7.56 13.14 13.73
C ARG A 181 -8.20 11.75 13.62
N ALA A 182 -8.32 11.02 14.72
CA ALA A 182 -8.87 9.67 14.75
C ALA A 182 -10.41 9.67 14.67
N ASP A 183 -10.99 8.62 14.06
CA ASP A 183 -12.42 8.37 14.21
C ASP A 183 -12.69 7.87 15.65
N PRO A 184 -13.59 8.51 16.41
CA PRO A 184 -13.93 8.10 17.78
C PRO A 184 -14.45 6.65 17.85
N VAL A 185 -15.01 6.13 16.76
CA VAL A 185 -15.50 4.74 16.70
C VAL A 185 -14.34 3.77 16.52
N THR A 186 -13.40 4.04 15.61
CA THR A 186 -12.27 3.13 15.35
C THR A 186 -11.27 3.10 16.50
N SER A 187 -11.05 4.23 17.18
CA SER A 187 -10.21 4.32 18.38
C SER A 187 -10.80 3.54 19.57
N ARG A 188 -12.11 3.60 19.80
CA ARG A 188 -12.79 2.80 20.84
C ARG A 188 -12.77 1.31 20.51
N LEU A 189 -12.96 0.96 19.25
CA LEU A 189 -12.90 -0.43 18.80
C LEU A 189 -11.49 -1.01 18.92
N ALA A 190 -10.45 -0.21 18.66
CA ALA A 190 -9.04 -0.56 18.85
C ALA A 190 -8.71 -0.85 20.32
N ALA A 191 -9.17 0.02 21.22
CA ALA A 191 -8.97 -0.16 22.65
C ALA A 191 -9.67 -1.43 23.19
N LEU A 192 -10.82 -1.80 22.63
CA LEU A 192 -11.57 -3.00 23.03
C LEU A 192 -10.98 -4.30 22.46
N LEU A 193 -10.44 -4.27 21.24
CA LEU A 193 -9.92 -5.46 20.55
C LEU A 193 -8.42 -5.67 20.74
N GLY A 194 -7.67 -4.67 21.26
CA GLY A 194 -6.22 -4.73 21.37
C GLY A 194 -5.48 -4.72 20.02
N ILE A 195 -6.17 -4.36 18.94
CA ILE A 195 -5.63 -4.29 17.57
C ILE A 195 -5.21 -2.83 17.28
N PRO A 196 -4.06 -2.59 16.62
CA PRO A 196 -3.68 -1.23 16.22
C PRO A 196 -4.77 -0.57 15.35
N VAL A 197 -5.01 0.73 15.53
CA VAL A 197 -6.03 1.50 14.81
C VAL A 197 -5.89 1.34 13.29
N ALA A 198 -4.65 1.32 12.78
CA ALA A 198 -4.36 1.07 11.37
C ALA A 198 -4.91 -0.29 10.87
N GLY A 199 -4.94 -1.31 11.72
CA GLY A 199 -5.52 -2.62 11.41
C GLY A 199 -7.06 -2.58 11.33
N ILE A 200 -7.71 -1.74 12.14
CA ILE A 200 -9.17 -1.58 12.13
C ILE A 200 -9.63 -0.76 10.94
N ASP A 201 -8.91 0.31 10.59
CA ASP A 201 -9.20 1.09 9.38
C ASP A 201 -9.03 0.22 8.13
N LEU A 202 -7.98 -0.63 8.11
CA LEU A 202 -7.78 -1.58 7.02
C LEU A 202 -8.87 -2.66 6.97
N LEU A 203 -9.29 -3.18 8.12
CA LEU A 203 -10.34 -4.20 8.21
C LEU A 203 -11.70 -3.64 7.76
N SER A 204 -12.07 -2.46 8.24
CA SER A 204 -13.31 -1.78 7.85
C SER A 204 -13.30 -1.43 6.36
N GLY A 205 -12.21 -0.86 5.84
CA GLY A 205 -12.03 -0.61 4.40
C GLY A 205 -12.13 -1.89 3.56
N SER A 206 -11.56 -3.00 4.05
CA SER A 206 -11.64 -4.30 3.40
C SER A 206 -13.07 -4.87 3.41
N LEU A 207 -13.82 -4.68 4.49
CA LEU A 207 -15.21 -5.12 4.61
C LEU A 207 -16.14 -4.36 3.65
N PHE A 208 -16.02 -3.03 3.60
CA PHE A 208 -16.77 -2.22 2.63
C PHE A 208 -16.44 -2.59 1.18
N ALA A 209 -15.16 -2.81 0.88
CA ALA A 209 -14.74 -3.29 -0.43
C ALA A 209 -15.33 -4.68 -0.75
N ALA A 210 -15.26 -5.63 0.19
CA ALA A 210 -15.82 -6.98 -0.01
C ALA A 210 -17.33 -6.97 -0.26
N VAL A 211 -18.09 -6.11 0.44
CA VAL A 211 -19.54 -5.94 0.20
C VAL A 211 -19.80 -5.36 -1.19
N LEU A 212 -19.08 -4.31 -1.58
CA LEU A 212 -19.22 -3.69 -2.91
C LEU A 212 -18.94 -4.71 -4.03
N GLU A 213 -17.81 -5.40 -3.94
CA GLU A 213 -17.40 -6.41 -4.92
C GLU A 213 -18.37 -7.61 -4.95
N GLY A 214 -18.79 -8.09 -3.77
CA GLY A 214 -19.74 -9.21 -3.66
C GLY A 214 -21.09 -8.89 -4.29
N VAL A 215 -21.63 -7.68 -4.06
CA VAL A 215 -22.88 -7.21 -4.68
C VAL A 215 -22.72 -7.11 -6.19
N ALA A 216 -21.61 -6.56 -6.69
CA ALA A 216 -21.33 -6.46 -8.12
C ALA A 216 -21.26 -7.84 -8.80
N CYS A 217 -20.51 -8.79 -8.22
CA CYS A 217 -20.43 -10.17 -8.71
C CYS A 217 -21.80 -10.86 -8.73
N LEU A 218 -22.60 -10.69 -7.67
CA LEU A 218 -23.94 -11.28 -7.58
C LEU A 218 -24.88 -10.71 -8.64
N LEU A 219 -24.83 -9.39 -8.87
CA LEU A 219 -25.62 -8.73 -9.91
C LEU A 219 -25.26 -9.23 -11.32
N TRP A 220 -23.97 -9.42 -11.62
CA TRP A 220 -23.55 -10.00 -12.90
C TRP A 220 -23.95 -11.47 -13.06
N ALA A 221 -23.85 -12.26 -12.00
CA ALA A 221 -24.30 -13.66 -12.00
C ALA A 221 -25.82 -13.78 -12.28
N LEU A 222 -26.62 -12.84 -11.76
CA LEU A 222 -28.05 -12.77 -12.03
C LEU A 222 -28.36 -12.19 -13.42
N ALA A 223 -27.61 -11.20 -13.87
CA ALA A 223 -27.79 -10.55 -15.16
C ALA A 223 -27.48 -11.46 -16.36
N LEU A 224 -26.46 -12.30 -16.23
CA LEU A 224 -25.99 -13.23 -17.27
C LEU A 224 -26.60 -14.64 -17.13
N ARG A 225 -27.54 -14.84 -16.19
CA ARG A 225 -28.23 -16.12 -16.02
C ARG A 225 -28.97 -16.49 -17.32
N PRO A 226 -28.73 -17.68 -17.90
CA PRO A 226 -29.46 -18.11 -19.08
C PRO A 226 -30.96 -18.15 -18.76
N SER A 227 -31.77 -17.56 -19.63
CA SER A 227 -33.21 -17.62 -19.50
C SER A 227 -33.64 -19.02 -19.93
N SER A 228 -33.89 -19.90 -18.97
CA SER A 228 -34.60 -21.15 -19.20
C SER A 228 -36.06 -20.80 -19.50
N LEU A 229 -36.34 -20.33 -20.72
CA LEU A 229 -37.69 -20.39 -21.25
C LEU A 229 -38.01 -21.87 -21.46
N PRO A 230 -39.08 -22.42 -20.85
CA PRO A 230 -39.57 -23.70 -21.28
C PRO A 230 -39.97 -23.54 -22.74
N VAL A 231 -39.32 -24.27 -23.62
CA VAL A 231 -39.88 -24.59 -24.93
C VAL A 231 -41.17 -25.34 -24.61
N VAL A 232 -42.29 -24.61 -24.54
CA VAL A 232 -43.60 -25.22 -24.65
C VAL A 232 -43.60 -25.77 -26.07
N THR A 233 -43.33 -27.07 -26.18
CA THR A 233 -43.68 -27.86 -27.35
C THR A 233 -45.19 -27.73 -27.46
N GLU A 234 -45.65 -26.73 -28.21
CA GLU A 234 -47.04 -26.59 -28.60
C GLU A 234 -47.32 -27.74 -29.56
N VAL A 235 -47.59 -28.93 -29.00
CA VAL A 235 -48.27 -29.99 -29.72
C VAL A 235 -49.66 -29.45 -29.97
N ALA A 236 -49.84 -28.86 -31.15
CA ALA A 236 -51.13 -28.48 -31.67
C ALA A 236 -52.05 -29.71 -31.65
N THR A 237 -52.86 -29.81 -30.61
CA THR A 237 -53.98 -30.74 -30.54
C THR A 237 -55.08 -30.16 -31.41
N VAL A 238 -55.01 -30.44 -32.72
CA VAL A 238 -56.11 -30.21 -33.64
C VAL A 238 -57.23 -31.16 -33.25
N THR A 239 -58.29 -30.59 -32.65
CA THR A 239 -59.57 -31.26 -32.46
C THR A 239 -60.27 -31.28 -33.81
N GLY A 240 -60.31 -32.44 -34.45
CA GLY A 240 -61.08 -32.73 -35.66
C GLY A 240 -61.75 -34.08 -35.51
N SER A 241 -63.08 -34.07 -35.41
CA SER A 241 -63.97 -35.23 -35.30
C SER A 241 -64.20 -35.92 -36.65
N ALA A 242 -64.53 -37.22 -36.60
CA ALA A 242 -64.92 -38.16 -37.67
C ALA A 242 -63.74 -38.69 -38.51
N ASP A 243 -63.62 -39.96 -38.88
CA ASP A 243 -64.57 -41.06 -39.03
C ASP A 243 -63.79 -42.40 -39.11
N THR A 244 -64.43 -43.50 -38.72
CA THR A 244 -64.25 -44.91 -39.12
C THR A 244 -62.96 -45.35 -39.84
N THR A 245 -62.15 -46.22 -39.21
CA THR A 245 -61.74 -47.58 -39.71
C THR A 245 -60.61 -48.20 -38.85
N VAL A 246 -60.77 -49.48 -38.53
CA VAL A 246 -59.76 -50.41 -37.97
C VAL A 246 -59.12 -51.16 -39.17
N PRO A 247 -57.79 -51.41 -39.22
CA PRO A 247 -57.18 -52.67 -38.72
C PRO A 247 -55.80 -52.48 -38.02
N THR A 248 -55.48 -53.22 -36.94
CA THR A 248 -54.69 -54.50 -36.90
C THR A 248 -53.28 -54.35 -37.51
N VAL A 249 -52.13 -54.53 -36.81
CA VAL A 249 -51.48 -55.81 -36.42
C VAL A 249 -50.34 -55.61 -35.37
N ALA A 250 -50.15 -56.64 -34.55
CA ALA A 250 -49.14 -56.95 -33.50
C ALA A 250 -47.64 -56.85 -33.90
N ALA A 251 -46.70 -56.46 -33.01
CA ALA A 251 -45.79 -57.29 -32.17
C ALA A 251 -45.18 -58.53 -32.89
N VAL A 252 -43.85 -58.77 -32.96
CA VAL A 252 -42.93 -59.32 -31.93
C VAL A 252 -41.50 -59.51 -32.55
N ALA A 253 -40.49 -59.58 -31.67
CA ALA A 253 -39.05 -59.77 -31.86
C ALA A 253 -38.56 -61.13 -32.45
N ASN A 254 -37.35 -61.16 -33.03
CA ASN A 254 -36.18 -61.97 -32.60
C ASN A 254 -35.05 -62.09 -33.67
N GLY A 255 -33.79 -62.17 -33.20
CA GLY A 255 -32.74 -62.98 -33.84
C GLY A 255 -31.43 -62.29 -34.27
N THR A 256 -30.34 -62.58 -33.58
CA THR A 256 -28.89 -62.43 -33.96
C THR A 256 -28.25 -63.83 -33.85
N PRO A 257 -26.97 -64.15 -34.19
CA PRO A 257 -25.90 -63.61 -35.08
C PRO A 257 -25.22 -64.77 -35.94
N PRO A 258 -23.88 -64.87 -36.18
CA PRO A 258 -22.94 -64.18 -37.12
C PRO A 258 -22.14 -65.18 -38.03
N PRO A 259 -20.93 -64.91 -38.63
CA PRO A 259 -19.65 -64.64 -37.94
C PRO A 259 -18.71 -63.53 -38.51
N ASP A 260 -17.81 -63.09 -37.62
CA ASP A 260 -16.53 -62.32 -37.70
C ASP A 260 -15.43 -63.00 -38.60
N PRO A 261 -14.11 -62.62 -38.65
CA PRO A 261 -13.28 -61.66 -37.85
C PRO A 261 -12.29 -60.82 -38.73
N VAL A 262 -11.36 -59.95 -38.27
CA VAL A 262 -10.16 -60.15 -37.41
C VAL A 262 -9.52 -58.78 -37.06
N VAL A 263 -8.81 -58.80 -35.93
CA VAL A 263 -8.29 -57.76 -35.03
C VAL A 263 -6.76 -57.52 -35.17
N ALA A 264 -6.32 -56.25 -35.09
CA ALA A 264 -5.09 -55.65 -34.45
C ALA A 264 -3.67 -56.27 -34.70
N PRO A 265 -2.52 -55.84 -34.07
CA PRO A 265 -2.27 -54.80 -33.04
C PRO A 265 -0.93 -53.96 -33.09
N VAL A 266 -0.94 -52.81 -32.40
CA VAL A 266 -0.10 -52.31 -31.25
C VAL A 266 1.46 -52.52 -31.18
N THR A 267 2.16 -51.39 -30.91
CA THR A 267 3.39 -51.10 -30.09
C THR A 267 4.87 -51.35 -30.49
N VAL A 268 5.65 -50.26 -30.27
CA VAL A 268 6.97 -50.07 -29.59
C VAL A 268 8.29 -50.13 -30.39
N SER A 269 9.08 -49.06 -30.12
CA SER A 269 10.50 -48.73 -30.30
C SER A 269 11.53 -49.82 -30.64
N HIS A 270 12.58 -49.45 -31.39
CA HIS A 270 13.99 -49.46 -30.94
C HIS A 270 14.94 -48.83 -31.99
N THR A 271 16.13 -48.48 -31.49
CA THR A 271 17.26 -47.71 -32.03
C THR A 271 18.10 -48.44 -33.09
N ASP A 272 18.78 -47.73 -34.00
CA ASP A 272 20.23 -47.46 -33.94
C ASP A 272 20.83 -46.81 -35.21
N ALA A 273 22.00 -46.20 -35.00
CA ALA A 273 22.88 -45.43 -35.89
C ALA A 273 23.32 -46.19 -37.18
N ALA A 274 23.96 -45.61 -38.22
CA ALA A 274 25.07 -44.66 -38.31
C ALA A 274 25.22 -44.23 -39.81
N VAL A 275 25.87 -43.13 -40.25
CA VAL A 275 27.33 -43.00 -40.49
C VAL A 275 27.62 -41.66 -41.24
N SER A 276 28.52 -40.84 -40.68
CA SER A 276 29.73 -40.19 -41.26
C SER A 276 29.76 -38.90 -42.13
N ARG A 277 30.55 -37.94 -41.55
CA ARG A 277 31.59 -36.99 -42.08
C ARG A 277 31.18 -35.64 -42.73
N LYS A 278 31.55 -34.50 -42.10
CA LYS A 278 32.82 -33.67 -42.13
C LYS A 278 32.81 -32.68 -43.31
N THR A 279 33.22 -31.42 -43.29
CA THR A 279 33.98 -30.53 -42.38
C THR A 279 33.83 -29.10 -42.94
N ALA A 280 33.99 -28.06 -42.12
CA ALA A 280 34.87 -26.89 -42.36
C ALA A 280 34.32 -25.56 -41.78
N SER A 281 35.17 -24.90 -41.00
CA SER A 281 35.11 -23.48 -40.63
C SER A 281 36.11 -22.69 -41.50
N PRO A 282 35.97 -21.36 -41.59
CA PRO A 282 37.10 -20.53 -41.16
C PRO A 282 36.75 -19.25 -40.38
N ARG A 283 37.73 -18.83 -39.54
CA ARG A 283 37.97 -17.49 -38.93
C ARG A 283 38.20 -16.43 -40.05
N ARG A 284 38.23 -15.10 -39.86
CA ARG A 284 38.85 -14.24 -38.83
C ARG A 284 38.56 -12.75 -39.17
N SER A 285 38.47 -11.87 -38.16
CA SER A 285 39.23 -10.59 -38.02
C SER A 285 38.40 -9.45 -37.41
N GLY A 286 38.95 -8.81 -36.38
CA GLY A 286 38.34 -7.72 -35.60
C GLY A 286 38.95 -6.34 -35.88
N MET A 287 38.60 -5.34 -35.06
CA MET A 287 39.49 -4.31 -34.45
C MET A 287 38.68 -3.22 -33.70
N ARG A 288 39.12 -2.90 -32.46
CA ARG A 288 39.09 -1.61 -31.71
C ARG A 288 37.77 -0.93 -31.28
N ASN A 289 37.64 -0.74 -29.95
CA ASN A 289 38.03 0.54 -29.32
C ASN A 289 38.14 0.44 -27.78
N SER A 290 39.37 0.54 -27.29
CA SER A 290 39.71 0.79 -25.87
C SER A 290 40.01 2.29 -25.72
N ARG A 291 39.10 3.08 -25.14
CA ARG A 291 39.36 4.47 -24.67
C ARG A 291 38.16 5.08 -23.91
N VAL A 292 37.73 4.51 -22.78
CA VAL A 292 36.76 5.22 -21.88
C VAL A 292 37.11 5.12 -20.38
N GLN A 293 38.04 4.28 -19.95
CA GLN A 293 38.23 3.99 -18.51
C GLN A 293 39.07 5.01 -17.70
N ARG A 294 39.29 6.24 -18.20
CA ARG A 294 40.08 7.26 -17.47
C ARG A 294 39.25 8.47 -17.00
N ASN A 295 38.02 8.64 -17.47
CA ASN A 295 37.17 9.77 -17.08
C ASN A 295 36.26 9.48 -15.86
N ASP A 296 36.05 8.22 -15.48
CA ASP A 296 35.13 7.86 -14.40
C ASP A 296 35.64 8.26 -13.00
N ARG A 297 36.95 8.39 -12.82
CA ARG A 297 37.54 8.71 -11.50
C ARG A 297 37.48 10.21 -11.13
N ARG A 298 37.43 11.12 -12.12
CA ARG A 298 37.23 12.56 -11.88
C ARG A 298 35.76 12.97 -11.80
N LEU A 299 34.87 12.24 -12.48
CA LEU A 299 33.42 12.50 -12.43
C LEU A 299 32.82 12.08 -11.07
N SER A 300 33.32 10.98 -10.50
CA SER A 300 32.88 10.45 -9.21
C SER A 300 33.22 11.36 -8.02
N SER A 301 34.38 12.03 -8.04
CA SER A 301 34.77 12.97 -6.97
C SER A 301 33.93 14.26 -6.99
N SER A 302 33.68 14.81 -8.19
CA SER A 302 32.84 16.01 -8.34
C SER A 302 31.37 15.80 -7.96
N THR A 303 30.87 14.56 -8.10
CA THR A 303 29.49 14.20 -7.73
C THR A 303 29.33 14.06 -6.22
N SER A 304 30.35 13.54 -5.53
CA SER A 304 30.34 13.44 -4.06
C SER A 304 30.37 14.82 -3.42
N GLU A 305 31.30 15.68 -3.85
CA GLU A 305 31.50 17.02 -3.29
C GLU A 305 30.28 17.94 -3.54
N SER A 306 29.63 17.82 -4.71
CA SER A 306 28.36 18.50 -4.98
C SER A 306 27.22 17.99 -4.08
N THR A 307 27.18 16.69 -3.79
CA THR A 307 26.13 16.09 -2.96
C THR A 307 26.24 16.54 -1.51
N ASP A 308 27.46 16.64 -0.98
CA ASP A 308 27.72 17.11 0.38
C ASP A 308 27.33 18.60 0.57
N VAL A 309 27.61 19.45 -0.42
CA VAL A 309 27.17 20.86 -0.42
C VAL A 309 25.63 20.97 -0.48
N HIS A 310 24.98 20.13 -1.29
CA HIS A 310 23.51 20.11 -1.36
C HIS A 310 22.86 19.58 -0.08
N LEU A 311 23.50 18.66 0.64
CA LEU A 311 23.04 18.17 1.94
C LEU A 311 23.11 19.27 3.01
N ALA A 312 24.25 19.95 3.14
CA ALA A 312 24.43 21.02 4.13
C ALA A 312 23.53 22.24 3.87
N GLN A 313 23.18 22.50 2.61
CA GLN A 313 22.18 23.51 2.26
C GLN A 313 20.76 23.04 2.62
N LEU A 314 20.43 21.79 2.31
CA LEU A 314 19.11 21.22 2.56
C LEU A 314 18.81 21.08 4.06
N ASP A 315 19.80 20.72 4.88
CA ASP A 315 19.65 20.61 6.33
C ASP A 315 19.36 21.98 6.98
N ARG A 316 20.04 23.04 6.53
CA ARG A 316 19.75 24.42 6.94
C ARG A 316 18.35 24.88 6.53
N ASP A 317 17.93 24.55 5.30
CA ASP A 317 16.62 24.97 4.78
C ASP A 317 15.46 24.21 5.43
N VAL A 318 15.69 22.96 5.85
CA VAL A 318 14.74 22.16 6.67
C VAL A 318 14.67 22.71 8.10
N ALA A 319 15.82 23.03 8.72
CA ALA A 319 15.87 23.65 10.04
C ALA A 319 15.22 25.04 10.08
N ALA A 320 15.32 25.80 8.99
CA ALA A 320 14.65 27.09 8.82
C ALA A 320 13.16 26.97 8.44
N GLY A 321 12.63 25.75 8.25
CA GLY A 321 11.23 25.51 7.89
C GLY A 321 10.86 25.88 6.44
N ILE A 322 11.83 26.19 5.59
CA ILE A 322 11.65 26.59 4.19
C ILE A 322 11.30 25.37 3.33
N VAL A 323 11.84 24.19 3.69
CA VAL A 323 11.64 22.95 2.94
C VAL A 323 11.15 21.87 3.89
N ARG A 324 10.05 21.19 3.56
CA ARG A 324 9.63 20.00 4.32
C ARG A 324 10.53 18.82 3.92
N PRO A 325 10.86 17.89 4.84
CA PRO A 325 11.70 16.72 4.55
C PRO A 325 10.94 15.63 3.77
N THR A 326 10.26 16.03 2.69
CA THR A 326 9.54 15.16 1.76
C THR A 326 10.29 15.11 0.43
N VAL A 327 10.24 13.96 -0.24
CA VAL A 327 10.92 13.78 -1.55
C VAL A 327 10.41 14.78 -2.58
N ALA A 328 9.11 15.15 -2.52
CA ALA A 328 8.50 16.09 -3.44
C ALA A 328 9.01 17.52 -3.25
N ASP A 329 9.14 17.97 -2.00
CA ASP A 329 9.60 19.34 -1.69
C ASP A 329 11.11 19.47 -1.90
N ILE A 330 11.91 18.46 -1.52
CA ILE A 330 13.34 18.40 -1.82
C ILE A 330 13.59 18.50 -3.32
N ARG A 331 12.79 17.80 -4.13
CA ARG A 331 12.90 17.83 -5.59
C ARG A 331 12.56 19.20 -6.17
N ARG A 332 11.53 19.85 -5.65
CA ARG A 332 11.10 21.18 -6.10
C ARG A 332 12.10 22.26 -5.71
N HIS A 333 12.68 22.16 -4.52
CA HIS A 333 13.64 23.11 -3.99
C HIS A 333 15.01 23.03 -4.66
N LEU A 334 15.52 21.81 -4.90
CA LEU A 334 16.85 21.58 -5.48
C LEU A 334 16.84 21.32 -7.01
N GLY A 335 15.66 21.24 -7.63
CA GLY A 335 15.53 20.94 -9.07
C GLY A 335 16.13 19.58 -9.50
N CYS A 336 16.19 18.61 -8.58
CA CYS A 336 16.93 17.37 -8.78
C CYS A 336 16.07 16.20 -9.29
N SER A 337 16.68 15.07 -9.65
CA SER A 337 15.95 13.86 -10.04
C SER A 337 15.35 13.15 -8.81
N GLN A 338 14.31 12.33 -9.00
CA GLN A 338 13.68 11.59 -7.90
C GLN A 338 14.68 10.69 -7.15
N ALA A 339 15.56 9.99 -7.87
CA ALA A 339 16.58 9.15 -7.26
C ALA A 339 17.53 9.95 -6.34
N LYS A 340 17.92 11.16 -6.78
CA LYS A 340 18.75 12.07 -5.98
C LYS A 340 17.98 12.60 -4.76
N ALA A 341 16.71 12.97 -4.90
CA ALA A 341 15.89 13.42 -3.78
C ALA A 341 15.63 12.33 -2.72
N VAL A 342 15.47 11.07 -3.14
CA VAL A 342 15.33 9.92 -2.23
C VAL A 342 16.64 9.66 -1.48
N ALA A 343 17.79 9.72 -2.18
CA ALA A 343 19.10 9.56 -1.56
C ALA A 343 19.38 10.65 -0.52
N LEU A 344 19.11 11.92 -0.86
CA LEU A 344 19.27 13.06 0.05
C LEU A 344 18.34 12.95 1.27
N ARG A 345 17.07 12.55 1.07
CA ARG A 345 16.13 12.34 2.19
C ARG A 345 16.61 11.23 3.14
N ARG A 346 17.20 10.16 2.59
CA ARG A 346 17.75 9.06 3.40
C ARG A 346 18.93 9.53 4.24
N GLN A 347 19.84 10.31 3.65
CA GLN A 347 20.98 10.90 4.34
C GLN A 347 20.56 11.93 5.41
N LEU A 348 19.45 12.65 5.22
CA LEU A 348 18.86 13.50 6.28
C LEU A 348 18.23 12.71 7.45
N THR A 349 17.92 11.42 7.25
CA THR A 349 17.26 10.58 8.26
C THR A 349 18.24 9.65 8.98
N GLU A 350 19.38 9.34 8.37
CA GLU A 350 20.48 8.64 9.02
C GLU A 350 21.27 9.67 9.86
N PRO A 351 21.14 9.68 11.21
CA PRO A 351 21.99 10.53 12.03
C PRO A 351 23.43 10.13 11.80
N ASP A 352 24.30 11.11 11.59
CA ASP A 352 25.74 10.94 11.41
C ASP A 352 26.32 10.23 12.64
N VAL A 353 26.41 8.90 12.59
CA VAL A 353 27.15 8.08 13.55
C VAL A 353 28.61 8.14 13.14
N THR A 354 29.22 9.30 13.30
CA THR A 354 30.67 9.47 13.47
C THR A 354 30.98 10.86 14.02
N ALA A 355 30.92 11.01 15.35
CA ALA A 355 31.75 11.95 16.12
C ALA A 355 31.84 11.48 17.57
#